data_AF-A0A8T5XV39-F1
#
_entry.id   AF-A0A8T5XV39-F1
#
_cell.length_a   1.000
_cell.length_b   1.000
_cell.length_c   1.000
_cell.angle_alpha   90.00
_cell.angle_beta   90.00
_cell.angle_gamma   90.00
#
_symmetry.space_group_name_H-M   'P 1'
#
loop_
_entity.id
_entity.type
_entity.pdbx_description
1 polymer ?
#
loop_
_entity_poly.entity_id
_entity_poly.type
_entity_poly.pdbx_seq_one_letter_code
_entity_poly.pdbx_strand_id
1 'polypeptide(L)'
;MDREQIMGLIFFFIMFIGVYIPFILLFIWTLKNPKDSINWGRKTFYKNEEDLEPSEITLDMNKFGSILGIILSTVIFINFFINIFK
;
A
#
# COMPACT_ATOMS: atom_id res chain seq x y z
N MET A 1 -10.95 15.56 25.48
CA MET A 1 -10.09 14.48 24.97
C MET A 1 -9.35 13.89 26.14
N ASP A 2 -9.62 12.63 26.48
CA ASP A 2 -8.93 11.97 27.59
C ASP A 2 -7.51 11.52 27.18
N ARG A 3 -6.75 11.00 28.15
CA ARG A 3 -5.37 10.54 27.92
C ARG A 3 -5.31 9.42 26.88
N GLU A 4 -6.31 8.55 26.83
CA GLU A 4 -6.35 7.40 25.92
C GLU A 4 -6.55 7.88 24.48
N GLN A 5 -7.46 8.83 24.28
CA GLN A 5 -7.68 9.48 22.99
C GLN A 5 -6.43 10.23 22.50
N ILE A 6 -5.71 10.92 23.40
CA ILE A 6 -4.43 11.58 23.07
C ILE A 6 -3.39 10.55 22.61
N MET A 7 -3.22 9.46 23.35
CA MET A 7 -2.27 8.40 23.00
C MET A 7 -2.66 7.70 21.68
N GLY A 8 -3.95 7.45 21.48
CA GLY A 8 -4.49 6.91 20.22
C GLY A 8 -4.22 7.81 19.03
N LEU A 9 -4.40 9.13 19.19
CA LEU A 9 -4.11 10.12 18.15
C LEU A 9 -2.62 10.14 17.78
N ILE A 10 -1.73 10.12 18.77
CA ILE A 10 -0.28 10.08 18.54
C ILE A 10 0.10 8.80 17.79
N PHE A 11 -0.40 7.65 18.23
CA PHE A 11 -0.17 6.37 17.56
C PHE A 11 -0.68 6.38 16.12
N PHE A 12 -1.87 6.95 15.90
CA PHE A 12 -2.45 7.12 14.56
C PHE A 12 -1.53 7.94 13.65
N PHE A 13 -1.01 9.08 14.11
CA PHE A 13 -0.11 9.89 13.31
C PHE A 13 1.19 9.16 12.97
N ILE A 14 1.76 8.42 13.92
CA ILE A 14 2.95 7.59 13.68
C ILE A 14 2.67 6.54 12.61
N MET A 15 1.55 5.81 12.72
CA MET A 15 1.15 4.83 11.72
C MET A 15 0.84 5.45 10.36
N PHE A 16 0.21 6.63 10.34
CA PHE A 16 -0.14 7.33 9.11
C PHE A 16 1.09 7.76 8.34
N ILE A 17 2.04 8.41 9.02
CA ILE A 17 3.25 8.94 8.40
C ILE A 17 4.25 7.83 8.12
N GLY A 18 4.46 6.93 9.08
CA GLY A 18 5.49 5.89 9.01
C GLY A 18 5.13 4.68 8.16
N VAL A 19 3.84 4.39 7.98
CA VAL A 19 3.39 3.19 7.27
C VAL A 19 2.47 3.54 6.12
N TYR A 20 1.37 4.25 6.39
CA TYR A 20 0.32 4.45 5.40
C TYR A 20 0.79 5.29 4.20
N ILE A 21 1.47 6.43 4.44
CA ILE A 21 1.98 7.27 3.34
C ILE A 21 2.96 6.49 2.45
N PRO A 22 4.04 5.86 2.97
CA PRO A 22 4.93 5.03 2.15
C PRO A 22 4.20 3.94 1.39
N PHE A 23 3.21 3.29 2.02
CA PHE A 23 2.41 2.23 1.40
C PHE A 23 1.57 2.74 0.22
N ILE A 24 0.93 3.89 0.35
CA ILE A 24 0.20 4.52 -0.76
C ILE A 24 1.15 4.96 -1.87
N LEU A 25 2.32 5.50 -1.54
CA LEU A 25 3.34 5.86 -2.53
C LEU A 25 3.81 4.64 -3.32
N LEU A 26 3.97 3.49 -2.66
CA LEU A 26 4.29 2.22 -3.33
C LEU A 26 3.20 1.82 -4.33
N PHE A 27 1.92 1.88 -3.96
CA PHE A 27 0.84 1.57 -4.90
C PHE A 27 0.77 2.55 -6.07
N ILE A 28 0.98 3.85 -5.83
CA ILE A 28 1.05 4.85 -6.90
C ILE A 28 2.23 4.56 -7.83
N TRP A 29 3.37 4.15 -7.27
CA TRP A 29 4.52 3.73 -8.07
C TRP A 29 4.22 2.48 -8.90
N THR A 30 3.55 1.48 -8.32
CA THR A 30 3.08 0.28 -9.03
C THR A 30 2.14 0.61 -10.19
N LEU A 31 1.28 1.61 -10.03
CA LEU A 31 0.39 2.09 -11.12
C LEU A 31 1.16 2.73 -12.27
N LYS A 32 2.21 3.50 -11.97
CA LYS A 32 3.04 4.17 -12.98
C LYS A 32 4.03 3.22 -13.64
N ASN A 33 4.57 2.27 -12.89
CA ASN A 33 5.60 1.33 -13.33
C ASN A 33 5.19 -0.13 -13.00
N PRO A 34 4.13 -0.64 -13.65
CA PRO A 34 3.61 -1.98 -13.36
C PRO A 34 4.59 -3.10 -13.72
N LYS A 35 5.41 -2.92 -14.76
CA LYS A 35 6.46 -3.87 -15.15
C LYS A 35 7.55 -3.95 -14.09
N ASP A 36 8.08 -2.80 -13.68
CA ASP A 36 9.17 -2.74 -12.71
C ASP A 36 8.72 -3.21 -11.32
N SER A 37 7.49 -2.91 -10.91
CA SER A 37 6.95 -3.38 -9.63
C SER A 37 6.76 -4.90 -9.59
N ILE A 38 6.24 -5.51 -10.67
CA ILE A 38 6.17 -6.98 -10.79
C ILE A 38 7.57 -7.58 -10.75
N ASN A 39 8.50 -7.02 -11.51
CA ASN A 39 9.86 -7.52 -11.58
C ASN A 39 10.61 -7.32 -10.26
N TRP A 40 10.35 -6.26 -9.50
CA TRP A 40 10.92 -6.05 -8.18
C TRP A 40 10.47 -7.15 -7.19
N GLY A 41 9.19 -7.51 -7.23
CA GLY A 41 8.67 -8.67 -6.50
C GLY A 41 9.29 -9.98 -6.98
N ARG A 42 9.39 -10.22 -8.28
CA ARG A 42 9.97 -11.47 -8.80
C ARG A 42 11.47 -11.60 -8.53
N LYS A 43 12.25 -10.51 -8.66
CA LYS A 43 13.69 -10.47 -8.40
C LYS A 43 14.05 -10.83 -6.96
N THR A 44 13.16 -10.53 -6.02
CA THR A 44 13.38 -10.90 -4.61
C THR A 44 13.13 -12.39 -4.35
N PHE A 45 12.33 -13.07 -5.17
CA PHE A 45 12.00 -14.49 -5.00
C PHE A 45 12.75 -15.44 -5.96
N TYR A 46 13.09 -15.01 -7.17
CA TYR A 46 13.66 -15.86 -8.22
C TYR A 46 14.95 -15.25 -8.79
N LYS A 47 16.08 -15.95 -8.59
CA LYS A 47 17.42 -15.49 -9.00
C LYS A 47 17.64 -15.38 -10.52
N ASN A 48 16.85 -16.08 -11.34
CA ASN A 48 17.10 -16.25 -12.77
C ASN A 48 15.95 -15.75 -13.67
N GLU A 49 14.99 -14.99 -13.13
CA GLU A 49 13.81 -14.54 -13.88
C GLU A 49 13.86 -13.07 -14.31
N GLU A 50 15.03 -12.42 -14.24
CA GLU A 50 15.17 -10.97 -14.44
C GLU A 50 14.71 -10.49 -15.83
N ASP A 51 14.62 -11.39 -16.81
CA ASP A 51 14.29 -11.08 -18.21
C ASP A 51 12.91 -11.56 -18.66
N LEU A 52 12.08 -12.12 -17.76
CA LEU A 52 10.74 -12.57 -18.14
C LEU A 52 9.77 -11.40 -18.22
N GLU A 53 9.37 -11.03 -19.44
CA GLU A 53 8.38 -9.98 -19.66
C GLU A 53 7.00 -10.39 -19.09
N PRO A 54 6.41 -9.58 -18.19
CA PRO A 54 5.07 -9.85 -17.70
C PRO A 54 4.05 -9.78 -18.84
N SER A 55 3.09 -10.69 -18.86
CA SER A 55 1.98 -10.64 -19.82
C SER A 55 1.14 -9.36 -19.62
N GLU A 56 0.48 -8.89 -20.68
CA GLU A 56 -0.40 -7.70 -20.61
C GLU A 56 -1.48 -7.85 -19.54
N ILE A 57 -2.08 -9.04 -19.43
CA ILE A 57 -3.08 -9.35 -18.41
C ILE A 57 -2.49 -9.18 -17.01
N THR A 58 -1.24 -9.62 -16.79
CA THR A 58 -0.57 -9.47 -15.49
C THR A 58 -0.34 -7.99 -15.17
N LEU A 59 0.04 -7.18 -16.15
CA LEU A 59 0.21 -5.73 -15.95
C LEU A 59 -1.10 -5.05 -15.54
N ASP A 60 -2.20 -5.40 -16.20
CA ASP A 60 -3.50 -4.80 -15.92
C ASP A 60 -4.10 -5.28 -14.60
N MET A 61 -3.93 -6.57 -14.26
CA MET A 61 -4.28 -7.08 -12.93
C MET A 61 -3.48 -6.41 -11.82
N ASN A 62 -2.19 -6.14 -12.04
CA ASN A 62 -1.36 -5.47 -11.04
C ASN A 62 -1.79 -4.00 -10.81
N LYS A 63 -2.15 -3.28 -11.88
CA LYS A 63 -2.74 -1.94 -11.78
C LYS A 63 -4.07 -1.99 -11.04
N PHE A 64 -4.97 -2.89 -11.43
CA PHE A 64 -6.29 -3.02 -10.82
C PHE A 64 -6.19 -3.38 -9.33
N GLY A 65 -5.32 -4.34 -8.98
CA GLY A 65 -5.01 -4.70 -7.61
C GLY A 65 -4.45 -3.53 -6.81
N SER A 66 -3.64 -2.66 -7.43
CA SER A 66 -3.11 -1.45 -6.78
C SER A 66 -4.21 -0.43 -6.48
N ILE A 67 -5.14 -0.21 -7.41
CA ILE A 67 -6.30 0.67 -7.19
C ILE A 67 -7.16 0.13 -6.05
N LEU A 68 -7.49 -1.17 -6.09
CA LEU A 68 -8.25 -1.82 -5.02
C LEU A 68 -7.54 -1.74 -3.67
N GLY A 69 -6.21 -1.95 -3.66
CA GLY A 69 -5.38 -1.84 -2.47
C GLY A 69 -5.43 -0.45 -1.85
N ILE A 70 -5.35 0.61 -2.66
CA ILE A 70 -5.51 1.99 -2.21
C ILE A 70 -6.90 2.19 -1.60
N ILE A 71 -7.97 1.78 -2.28
CA ILE A 71 -9.35 1.96 -1.80
C ILE A 71 -9.56 1.24 -0.46
N LEU A 72 -9.23 -0.04 -0.39
CA LEU A 72 -9.44 -0.86 0.82
C LEU A 72 -8.60 -0.35 1.99
N SER A 73 -7.32 -0.05 1.76
CA SER A 73 -6.45 0.48 2.82
C SER A 73 -6.93 1.84 3.34
N THR A 74 -7.40 2.72 2.45
CA THR A 74 -7.99 4.01 2.83
C THR A 74 -9.20 3.81 3.74
N VAL A 75 -10.12 2.91 3.36
CA VAL A 75 -11.32 2.61 4.16
C VAL A 75 -10.96 2.07 5.54
N ILE A 76 -9.98 1.16 5.64
CA ILE A 76 -9.50 0.63 6.93
C ILE A 76 -8.92 1.75 7.79
N PHE A 77 -8.10 2.63 7.19
CA PHE A 77 -7.44 3.72 7.92
C PHE A 77 -8.43 4.76 8.45
N ILE A 78 -9.46 5.08 7.65
CA ILE A 78 -10.56 5.96 8.07
C ILE A 78 -11.35 5.32 9.22
N ASN A 79 -11.70 4.04 9.12
CA ASN A 79 -12.40 3.34 10.22
C ASN A 79 -11.57 3.34 11.51
N PHE A 80 -10.26 3.10 11.39
CA PHE A 80 -9.35 3.17 12.52
C PHE A 80 -9.34 4.56 13.16
N PHE A 81 -9.30 5.63 12.35
CA PHE A 81 -9.39 7.01 12.84
C PHE A 81 -10.70 7.27 13.60
N ILE A 82 -11.84 6.89 13.03
CA ILE A 82 -13.16 7.09 13.64
C ILE A 82 -13.26 6.37 14.99
N ASN A 83 -12.69 5.16 15.09
CA ASN A 83 -12.71 4.37 16.33
C ASN A 83 -11.89 4.96 17.47
N ILE A 84 -10.98 5.92 17.22
CA ILE A 84 -10.24 6.61 18.29
C ILE A 84 -11.15 7.57 19.06
N PHE A 85 -12.21 8.09 18.42
CA PHE A 85 -13.10 9.09 19.00
C PHE A 85 -14.45 8.52 19.46
N LYS A 86 -14.69 7.24 19.23
CA LYS A 86 -15.83 6.51 19.81
C LYS A 86 -15.48 6.07 21.22
#